data_AF-A0A5S9ISZ3-F1
#
_entry.id   AF-A0A5S9ISZ3-F1
#
_cell.length_a   1.000
_cell.length_b   1.000
_cell.length_c   1.000
_cell.angle_alpha   90.00
_cell.angle_beta   90.00
_cell.angle_gamma   90.00
#
_symmetry.space_group_name_H-M   'P 1'
#
loop_
_entity.id
_entity.type
_entity.pdbx_description
1 polymer ?
#
loop_
_entity_poly.entity_id
_entity_poly.type
_entity_poly.pdbx_seq_one_letter_code
_entity_poly.pdbx_strand_id
1 'polypeptide(L)'
;MEAFANELQSYALQKLGAELDGRGAVKIPGCVWGTFFEISCEFADLPVATTDVSRLLEEVHGAKKSSMLDRDGHSYILLPIDDQYKETIYDCIDKAYEIVWSKVSDEFRYLISLAKENLADSILLEKLIDYYKLQEQQTMISQLVKKAFLLRTSTEEQHIVGQSRIGGCPDLPSDVQWPTFEDKPLAFLGQFNLKEMPPNIVEGLPVTGLLCCFSAWGWQEYEGGYPDHPDKGYNTQAGWNILWHFPENSTLNKREIPNGVNGFSGLSIQPEIILSLPNNIRDPHLSKYNLSENTLETFDRMQSSLRRLQMSRYFGFLEVGYSHHLLGGYPLFQQEFPEQLQDGSRELLWQLGSDDGNSMYWADDGDIAFYVDVEDLKKGKFSSVWAECQCG
;
A
#
# COMPACT_ATOMS: atom_id res chain seq x y z
N MET A 1 20.08 29.28 -7.67
CA MET A 1 18.65 29.07 -7.35
C MET A 1 18.34 27.59 -7.16
N GLU A 2 18.35 26.76 -8.20
CA GLU A 2 18.00 25.32 -8.08
C GLU A 2 18.84 24.56 -7.03
N ALA A 3 20.16 24.74 -7.04
CA ALA A 3 21.03 24.12 -6.03
C ALA A 3 20.68 24.55 -4.58
N PHE A 4 20.30 25.81 -4.38
CA PHE A 4 19.93 26.32 -3.05
C PHE A 4 18.52 25.85 -2.64
N ALA A 5 17.56 25.79 -3.58
CA ALA A 5 16.25 25.19 -3.34
C ALA A 5 16.37 23.72 -2.87
N ASN A 6 17.21 22.93 -3.55
CA ASN A 6 17.49 21.55 -3.17
C ASN A 6 18.19 21.45 -1.80
N GLU A 7 19.09 22.39 -1.47
CA GLU A 7 19.72 22.48 -0.15
C GLU A 7 18.69 22.75 0.95
N LEU A 8 17.76 23.69 0.73
CA LEU A 8 16.70 24.04 1.69
C LEU A 8 15.73 22.88 1.91
N GLN A 9 15.30 22.20 0.84
CA GLN A 9 14.45 21.01 0.95
C GLN A 9 15.16 19.88 1.70
N SER A 10 16.44 19.65 1.40
CA SER A 10 17.27 18.67 2.11
C SER A 10 17.40 19.00 3.60
N TYR A 11 17.52 20.29 3.94
CA TYR A 11 17.56 20.75 5.33
C TYR A 11 16.23 20.52 6.06
N ALA A 12 15.10 20.84 5.40
CA ALA A 12 13.77 20.56 5.95
C ALA A 12 13.54 19.05 6.17
N LEU A 13 14.04 18.19 5.28
CA LEU A 13 13.93 16.73 5.41
C LEU A 13 14.79 16.13 6.54
N GLN A 14 15.75 16.87 7.09
CA GLN A 14 16.51 16.42 8.27
C GLN A 14 15.69 16.49 9.57
N LYS A 15 14.53 17.16 9.56
CA LYS A 15 13.68 17.28 10.75
C LYS A 15 13.05 15.93 11.11
N LEU A 16 12.79 15.73 12.40
CA LEU A 16 12.25 14.47 12.91
C LEU A 16 10.85 14.21 12.33
N GLY A 17 10.70 13.08 11.62
CA GLY A 17 9.42 12.69 11.01
C GLY A 17 9.05 13.45 9.75
N ALA A 18 9.97 14.27 9.20
CA ALA A 18 9.75 14.95 7.94
C ALA A 18 9.82 13.95 6.76
N GLU A 19 8.88 14.08 5.83
CA GLU A 19 8.78 13.28 4.60
C GLU A 19 8.33 14.15 3.42
N LEU A 20 8.61 13.70 2.19
CA LEU A 20 8.12 14.36 0.97
C LEU A 20 6.72 13.86 0.63
N ASP A 21 5.81 14.77 0.28
CA ASP A 21 4.54 14.42 -0.36
C ASP A 21 4.71 14.23 -1.88
N GLY A 22 3.68 13.72 -2.56
CA GLY A 22 3.69 13.49 -4.01
C GLY A 22 3.86 14.74 -4.87
N ARG A 23 3.83 15.95 -4.27
CA ARG A 23 4.06 17.24 -4.95
C ARG A 23 5.44 17.83 -4.65
N GLY A 24 6.25 17.15 -3.85
CA GLY A 24 7.58 17.61 -3.43
C GLY A 24 7.57 18.57 -2.24
N ALA A 25 6.44 18.72 -1.54
CA ALA A 25 6.38 19.49 -0.30
C ALA A 25 6.87 18.64 0.88
N VAL A 26 7.54 19.27 1.84
CA VAL A 26 8.02 18.61 3.06
C VAL A 26 6.95 18.76 4.15
N LYS A 27 6.53 17.62 4.69
CA LYS A 27 5.46 17.52 5.69
C LYS A 27 5.83 16.64 6.88
N ILE A 28 5.04 16.72 7.95
CA ILE A 28 5.03 15.74 9.04
C ILE A 28 3.67 15.01 9.00
N PRO A 29 3.64 13.67 8.97
CA PRO A 29 2.39 12.92 8.89
C PRO A 29 1.62 12.99 10.20
N GLY A 30 0.32 12.68 10.14
CA GLY A 30 -0.51 12.53 11.34
C GLY A 30 -1.12 13.80 11.92
N CYS A 31 -1.21 14.85 11.10
CA CYS A 31 -1.93 16.06 11.43
C CYS A 31 -2.77 16.52 10.23
N VAL A 32 -3.83 17.30 10.49
CA VAL A 32 -4.79 17.75 9.46
C VAL A 32 -4.11 18.60 8.37
N TRP A 33 -3.06 19.33 8.74
CA TRP A 33 -2.18 20.02 7.82
C TRP A 33 -0.73 19.85 8.30
N GLY A 34 0.06 19.12 7.53
CA GLY A 34 1.42 18.72 7.91
C GLY A 34 2.53 19.41 7.14
N THR A 35 2.22 20.11 6.04
CA THR A 35 3.23 20.79 5.23
C THR A 35 3.81 21.98 5.99
N PHE A 36 5.13 21.99 6.16
CA PHE A 36 5.85 23.10 6.78
C PHE A 36 6.88 23.75 5.85
N PHE A 37 7.12 23.17 4.68
CA PHE A 37 8.03 23.74 3.69
C PHE A 37 7.72 23.22 2.29
N GLU A 38 7.62 24.11 1.31
CA GLU A 38 7.57 23.74 -0.11
C GLU A 38 8.32 24.76 -0.97
N ILE A 39 8.80 24.32 -2.12
CA ILE A 39 9.37 25.20 -3.15
C ILE A 39 8.26 25.57 -4.12
N SER A 40 7.89 26.86 -4.14
CA SER A 40 6.86 27.40 -5.03
C SER A 40 7.50 28.34 -6.03
N CYS A 41 7.83 27.81 -7.22
CA CYS A 41 8.64 28.47 -8.24
C CYS A 41 10.02 28.91 -7.70
N GLU A 42 10.19 30.20 -7.44
CA GLU A 42 11.43 30.84 -6.97
C GLU A 42 11.36 31.21 -5.47
N PHE A 43 10.31 30.75 -4.77
CA PHE A 43 10.04 31.06 -3.38
C PHE A 43 10.06 29.80 -2.50
N ALA A 44 10.50 29.97 -1.25
CA ALA A 44 10.16 29.07 -0.16
C ALA A 44 8.79 29.49 0.39
N ASP A 45 7.79 28.61 0.31
CA ASP A 45 6.47 28.79 0.94
C ASP A 45 6.44 27.98 2.25
N LEU A 46 6.12 28.66 3.35
CA LEU A 46 6.12 28.08 4.67
C LEU A 46 5.20 28.86 5.64
N PRO A 47 4.62 28.19 6.64
CA PRO A 47 3.85 28.84 7.69
C PRO A 47 4.78 29.58 8.67
N VAL A 48 4.39 30.80 9.03
CA VAL A 48 5.02 31.63 10.06
C VAL A 48 3.98 32.11 11.06
N ALA A 49 4.39 32.50 12.27
CA ALA A 49 3.48 33.16 13.20
C ALA A 49 2.91 34.44 12.56
N THR A 50 1.61 34.70 12.71
CA THR A 50 0.99 35.91 12.11
C THR A 50 1.67 37.20 12.58
N THR A 51 2.26 37.19 13.79
CA THR A 51 3.05 38.31 14.34
C THR A 51 4.36 38.58 13.61
N ASP A 52 4.94 37.59 12.93
CA ASP A 52 6.20 37.72 12.20
C ASP A 52 6.03 38.20 10.75
N VAL A 53 4.82 38.14 10.19
CA VAL A 53 4.55 38.44 8.78
C VAL A 53 4.99 39.85 8.40
N SER A 54 4.56 40.87 9.15
CA SER A 54 4.87 42.27 8.82
C SER A 54 6.38 42.52 8.84
N ARG A 55 7.07 41.98 9.84
CA ARG A 55 8.54 42.07 9.96
C ARG A 55 9.22 41.43 8.75
N LEU A 56 8.83 40.21 8.39
CA LEU A 56 9.43 39.50 7.25
C LEU A 56 9.18 40.20 5.91
N LEU A 57 7.99 40.80 5.72
CA LEU A 57 7.68 41.59 4.52
C LEU A 57 8.51 42.89 4.44
N GLU A 58 8.91 43.45 5.58
CA GLU A 58 9.78 44.64 5.65
C GLU A 58 11.27 44.30 5.46
N GLU A 59 11.72 43.19 6.05
CA GLU A 59 13.14 42.79 6.08
C GLU A 59 13.59 42.06 4.79
N VAL A 60 12.69 41.30 4.14
CA VAL A 60 13.02 40.46 2.99
C VAL A 60 12.42 41.07 1.71
N HIS A 61 13.28 41.66 0.87
CA HIS A 61 12.85 42.28 -0.37
C HIS A 61 12.30 41.22 -1.35
N GLY A 62 11.05 41.40 -1.76
CA GLY A 62 10.35 40.48 -2.66
C GLY A 62 9.55 39.39 -1.94
N ALA A 63 9.59 39.34 -0.60
CA ALA A 63 8.69 38.50 0.17
C ALA A 63 7.23 38.88 -0.05
N LYS A 64 6.34 37.88 -0.06
CA LYS A 64 4.89 38.07 -0.30
C LYS A 64 4.11 37.21 0.68
N LYS A 65 2.90 37.65 1.04
CA LYS A 65 1.95 36.74 1.70
C LYS A 65 1.49 35.70 0.67
N SER A 66 1.51 34.42 1.04
CA SER A 66 0.97 33.35 0.20
C SER A 66 -0.56 33.45 0.11
N SER A 67 -1.16 32.84 -0.92
CA SER A 67 -2.62 32.74 -1.06
C SER A 67 -3.25 31.71 -0.12
N MET A 68 -2.43 30.92 0.58
CA MET A 68 -2.87 29.95 1.57
C MET A 68 -3.59 30.64 2.75
N LEU A 69 -4.63 29.99 3.26
CA LEU A 69 -5.46 30.55 4.33
C LEU A 69 -4.70 30.55 5.67
N ASP A 70 -4.89 31.63 6.44
CA ASP A 70 -4.40 31.71 7.82
C ASP A 70 -5.09 30.62 8.68
N ARG A 71 -4.31 29.95 9.54
CA ARG A 71 -4.79 28.83 10.38
C ARG A 71 -4.05 28.79 11.70
N ASP A 72 -4.77 28.51 12.79
CA ASP A 72 -4.21 28.28 14.13
C ASP A 72 -3.25 29.37 14.66
N GLY A 73 -3.41 30.62 14.22
CA GLY A 73 -2.51 31.74 14.60
C GLY A 73 -1.26 31.89 13.72
N HIS A 74 -1.24 31.20 12.57
CA HIS A 74 -0.18 31.22 11.58
C HIS A 74 -0.68 31.70 10.23
N SER A 75 0.21 32.31 9.47
CA SER A 75 0.02 32.79 8.10
C SER A 75 1.11 32.19 7.21
N TYR A 76 0.91 32.18 5.90
CA TYR A 76 1.88 31.64 4.95
C TYR A 76 2.61 32.77 4.23
N ILE A 77 3.92 32.60 4.05
CA ILE A 77 4.78 33.59 3.42
C ILE A 77 5.64 32.93 2.34
N LEU A 78 5.78 33.63 1.22
CA LEU A 78 6.67 33.31 0.12
C LEU A 78 7.96 34.12 0.30
N LEU A 79 9.06 33.47 0.66
CA LEU A 79 10.39 34.09 0.77
C LEU A 79 11.20 33.81 -0.50
N PRO A 80 11.79 34.82 -1.17
CA PRO A 80 12.63 34.58 -2.34
C PRO A 80 13.82 33.67 -2.00
N ILE A 81 14.08 32.68 -2.85
CA ILE A 81 15.23 31.77 -2.71
C ILE A 81 16.49 32.51 -3.20
N ASP A 82 17.09 33.25 -2.28
CA ASP A 82 18.27 34.08 -2.51
C ASP A 82 19.25 33.89 -1.34
N ASP A 83 20.53 33.69 -1.65
CA ASP A 83 21.60 33.46 -0.67
C ASP A 83 21.69 34.58 0.36
N GLN A 84 21.28 35.82 0.02
CA GLN A 84 21.28 36.94 0.96
C GLN A 84 20.33 36.73 2.15
N TYR A 85 19.29 35.90 2.00
CA TYR A 85 18.29 35.60 3.03
C TYR A 85 18.44 34.21 3.62
N LYS A 86 19.55 33.52 3.35
CA LYS A 86 19.76 32.12 3.72
C LYS A 86 19.49 31.81 5.19
N GLU A 87 20.06 32.60 6.10
CA GLU A 87 19.85 32.44 7.54
C GLU A 87 18.38 32.69 7.95
N THR A 88 17.73 33.69 7.35
CA THR A 88 16.32 33.98 7.59
C THR A 88 15.43 32.83 7.13
N ILE A 89 15.72 32.23 5.97
CA ILE A 89 14.96 31.09 5.45
C ILE A 89 15.14 29.86 6.36
N TYR A 90 16.36 29.56 6.84
CA TYR A 90 16.57 28.46 7.78
C TYR A 90 15.83 28.66 9.11
N ASP A 91 15.91 29.85 9.71
CA ASP A 91 15.15 30.18 10.93
C ASP A 91 13.64 30.03 10.72
N CYS A 92 13.15 30.41 9.54
CA CYS A 92 11.75 30.24 9.16
C CYS A 92 11.37 28.76 9.01
N ILE A 93 12.23 27.93 8.40
CA ILE A 93 12.01 26.47 8.31
C ILE A 93 11.93 25.84 9.71
N ASP A 94 12.83 26.22 10.62
CA ASP A 94 12.85 25.70 11.99
C ASP A 94 11.56 26.05 12.75
N LYS A 95 11.12 27.31 12.64
CA LYS A 95 9.87 27.76 13.26
C LYS A 95 8.65 27.10 12.63
N ALA A 96 8.62 26.95 11.30
CA ALA A 96 7.56 26.26 10.60
C ALA A 96 7.45 24.80 11.04
N TYR A 97 8.58 24.12 11.20
CA TYR A 97 8.64 22.76 11.75
C TYR A 97 8.06 22.71 13.17
N GLU A 98 8.47 23.60 14.08
CA GLU A 98 7.95 23.63 15.46
C GLU A 98 6.43 23.89 15.51
N ILE A 99 5.94 24.78 14.63
CA ILE A 99 4.51 25.04 14.46
C ILE A 99 3.77 23.74 14.14
N VAL A 100 4.19 23.03 13.09
CA VAL A 100 3.53 21.79 12.67
C VAL A 100 3.73 20.67 13.67
N TRP A 101 4.95 20.48 14.18
CA TRP A 101 5.28 19.45 15.18
C TRP A 101 4.38 19.56 16.40
N SER A 102 4.08 20.79 16.86
CA SER A 102 3.15 21.04 17.98
C SER A 102 1.72 20.51 17.76
N LYS A 103 1.32 20.25 16.51
CA LYS A 103 0.01 19.73 16.12
C LYS A 103 -0.01 18.22 15.90
N VAL A 104 1.15 17.57 15.83
CA VAL A 104 1.25 16.12 15.66
C VAL A 104 0.79 15.42 16.94
N SER A 105 -0.15 14.48 16.83
CA SER A 105 -0.69 13.74 17.96
C SER A 105 0.37 12.88 18.65
N ASP A 106 0.16 12.58 19.94
CA ASP A 106 1.03 11.68 20.70
C ASP A 106 1.18 10.30 20.04
N GLU A 107 0.10 9.82 19.41
CA GLU A 107 0.10 8.58 18.62
C GLU A 107 1.09 8.66 17.47
N PHE A 108 1.00 9.69 16.63
CA PHE A 108 1.92 9.81 15.50
C PHE A 108 3.35 10.11 15.91
N ARG A 109 3.57 10.89 16.97
CA ARG A 109 4.92 11.07 17.55
C ARG A 109 5.52 9.72 17.98
N TYR A 110 4.71 8.84 18.56
CA TYR A 110 5.12 7.49 18.91
C TYR A 110 5.44 6.65 17.67
N LEU A 111 4.57 6.65 16.64
CA LEU A 111 4.84 5.93 15.38
C LEU A 111 6.10 6.44 14.67
N ILE A 112 6.35 7.76 14.65
CA ILE A 112 7.57 8.37 14.12
C ILE A 112 8.81 7.86 14.87
N SER A 113 8.72 7.71 16.19
CA SER A 113 9.82 7.12 16.97
C SER A 113 10.07 5.66 16.62
N LEU A 114 9.01 4.85 16.50
CA LEU A 114 9.13 3.43 16.16
C LEU A 114 9.65 3.18 14.74
N ALA A 115 9.25 4.00 13.77
CA ALA A 115 9.72 3.90 12.38
C ALA A 115 11.25 4.05 12.26
N LYS A 116 11.89 4.74 13.21
CA LYS A 116 13.35 4.92 13.25
C LYS A 116 14.11 3.73 13.83
N GLU A 117 13.45 2.85 14.59
CA GLU A 117 14.13 1.81 15.36
C GLU A 117 14.40 0.52 14.57
N ASN A 118 14.01 0.41 13.28
CA ASN A 118 14.15 -0.79 12.43
C ASN A 118 13.89 -2.12 13.18
N LEU A 119 12.77 -2.19 13.90
CA LEU A 119 12.41 -3.30 14.78
C LEU A 119 11.78 -4.46 14.01
N ALA A 120 11.90 -5.69 14.51
CA ALA A 120 11.10 -6.80 13.97
C ALA A 120 9.59 -6.56 14.22
N ASP A 121 8.72 -7.04 13.32
CA ASP A 121 7.26 -6.86 13.42
C ASP A 121 6.66 -7.40 14.71
N SER A 122 7.21 -8.49 15.26
CA SER A 122 6.77 -9.03 16.54
C SER A 122 7.01 -8.05 17.69
N ILE A 123 8.14 -7.34 17.67
CA ILE A 123 8.49 -6.32 18.66
C ILE A 123 7.62 -5.08 18.47
N LEU A 124 7.35 -4.69 17.23
CA LEU A 124 6.40 -3.61 16.94
C LEU A 124 5.02 -3.94 17.49
N LEU A 125 4.51 -5.14 17.23
CA LEU A 125 3.21 -5.58 17.71
C LEU A 125 3.14 -5.55 19.23
N GLU A 126 4.15 -6.04 19.94
CA GLU A 126 4.21 -5.97 21.41
C GLU A 126 4.17 -4.53 21.93
N LYS A 127 4.97 -3.63 21.32
CA LYS A 127 5.00 -2.20 21.66
C LYS A 127 3.65 -1.52 21.40
N LEU A 128 2.98 -1.85 20.29
CA LEU A 128 1.66 -1.32 19.96
C LEU A 128 0.58 -1.87 20.90
N ILE A 129 0.61 -3.16 21.25
CA ILE A 129 -0.30 -3.74 22.25
C ILE A 129 -0.20 -2.97 23.57
N ASP A 130 1.01 -2.64 24.01
CA ASP A 130 1.23 -1.86 25.22
C ASP A 130 0.71 -0.42 25.10
N TYR A 131 1.07 0.27 24.01
CA TYR A 131 0.66 1.66 23.73
C TYR A 131 -0.87 1.82 23.68
N TYR A 132 -1.54 0.90 23.00
CA TYR A 132 -3.00 0.89 22.86
C TYR A 132 -3.73 0.27 24.05
N LYS A 133 -3.02 -0.16 25.09
CA LYS A 133 -3.58 -0.76 26.31
C LYS A 133 -4.41 -2.03 26.04
N LEU A 134 -3.94 -2.88 25.14
CA LEU A 134 -4.58 -4.14 24.74
C LEU A 134 -3.92 -5.37 25.40
N GLN A 135 -3.25 -5.21 26.54
CA GLN A 135 -2.52 -6.30 27.20
C GLN A 135 -3.44 -7.47 27.60
N GLU A 136 -4.69 -7.18 28.01
CA GLU A 136 -5.68 -8.22 28.31
C GLU A 136 -6.06 -9.06 27.07
N GLN A 137 -5.91 -8.49 25.88
CA GLN A 137 -6.22 -9.11 24.59
C GLN A 137 -5.01 -9.80 23.95
N GLN A 138 -3.82 -9.76 24.55
CA GLN A 138 -2.57 -10.25 23.93
C GLN A 138 -2.64 -11.71 23.45
N THR A 139 -3.28 -12.59 24.20
CA THR A 139 -3.46 -14.00 23.81
C THR A 139 -4.31 -14.13 22.56
N MET A 140 -5.41 -13.38 22.48
CA MET A 140 -6.27 -13.36 21.30
C MET A 140 -5.52 -12.78 20.10
N ILE A 141 -4.83 -11.65 20.28
CA ILE A 141 -4.07 -11.00 19.20
C ILE A 141 -3.02 -11.98 18.65
N SER A 142 -2.29 -12.66 19.53
CA SER A 142 -1.32 -13.71 19.14
C SER A 142 -1.96 -14.86 18.35
N GLN A 143 -3.22 -15.22 18.62
CA GLN A 143 -3.96 -16.23 17.87
C GLN A 143 -4.49 -15.73 16.53
N LEU A 144 -4.68 -14.41 16.39
CA LEU A 144 -5.11 -13.78 15.15
C LEU A 144 -3.97 -13.58 14.16
N VAL A 145 -2.74 -13.35 14.64
CA VAL A 145 -1.58 -13.10 13.77
C VAL A 145 -1.40 -14.21 12.74
N LYS A 146 -1.49 -13.83 11.45
CA LYS A 146 -1.04 -14.64 10.31
C LYS A 146 0.24 -14.01 9.74
N LYS A 147 1.08 -14.83 9.09
CA LYS A 147 2.13 -14.30 8.23
C LYS A 147 1.53 -13.99 6.86
N ALA A 148 1.96 -12.90 6.26
CA ALA A 148 1.68 -12.55 4.88
C ALA A 148 2.99 -12.22 4.16
N PHE A 149 2.93 -12.19 2.84
CA PHE A 149 4.00 -11.65 2.01
C PHE A 149 3.59 -10.33 1.41
N LEU A 150 4.30 -9.28 1.79
CA LEU A 150 4.29 -8.03 1.03
C LEU A 150 5.13 -8.27 -0.24
N LEU A 151 4.49 -8.18 -1.41
CA LEU A 151 5.17 -8.36 -2.69
C LEU A 151 5.63 -7.00 -3.20
N ARG A 152 6.84 -6.59 -2.78
CA ARG A 152 7.41 -5.31 -3.22
C ARG A 152 7.76 -5.39 -4.69
N THR A 153 7.25 -4.48 -5.50
CA THR A 153 7.58 -4.42 -6.93
C THR A 153 8.82 -3.57 -7.17
N SER A 154 9.60 -3.95 -8.18
CA SER A 154 10.68 -3.14 -8.72
C SER A 154 10.63 -3.13 -10.25
N THR A 155 10.95 -1.97 -10.84
CA THR A 155 10.90 -1.73 -12.29
C THR A 155 12.02 -2.42 -13.09
N GLU A 156 12.95 -3.08 -12.40
CA GLU A 156 14.01 -3.87 -13.02
C GLU A 156 13.49 -5.29 -13.31
N GLU A 157 12.70 -5.45 -14.37
CA GLU A 157 12.34 -6.78 -14.87
C GLU A 157 13.40 -7.28 -15.88
N GLN A 158 14.05 -8.40 -15.55
CA GLN A 158 14.66 -9.27 -16.54
C GLN A 158 13.79 -10.52 -16.64
N HIS A 159 13.25 -10.78 -17.83
CA HIS A 159 12.41 -11.95 -18.02
C HIS A 159 13.23 -13.25 -17.88
N ILE A 160 13.12 -13.88 -16.71
CA ILE A 160 13.65 -15.21 -16.42
C ILE A 160 12.46 -16.17 -16.32
N VAL A 161 12.42 -17.18 -17.20
CA VAL A 161 11.30 -18.14 -17.26
C VAL A 161 11.08 -18.81 -15.91
N GLY A 162 9.84 -18.78 -15.44
CA GLY A 162 9.40 -19.40 -14.18
C GLY A 162 9.67 -18.56 -12.93
N GLN A 163 10.23 -17.36 -13.05
CA GLN A 163 10.41 -16.45 -11.91
C GLN A 163 9.09 -15.75 -11.55
N SER A 164 8.90 -15.40 -10.27
CA SER A 164 7.73 -14.64 -9.86
C SER A 164 7.73 -13.21 -10.41
N ARG A 165 6.55 -12.73 -10.83
CA ARG A 165 6.34 -11.36 -11.34
C ARG A 165 4.87 -10.97 -11.25
N ILE A 166 4.60 -9.67 -11.24
CA ILE A 166 3.27 -9.10 -11.43
C ILE A 166 3.22 -8.45 -12.82
N GLY A 167 2.14 -8.70 -13.57
CA GLY A 167 2.04 -8.29 -14.98
C GLY A 167 3.05 -8.98 -15.90
N GLY A 168 3.25 -8.42 -17.09
CA GLY A 168 4.16 -8.94 -18.10
C GLY A 168 3.56 -10.08 -18.93
N CYS A 169 4.41 -10.98 -19.43
CA CYS A 169 4.00 -12.17 -20.18
C CYS A 169 4.11 -13.43 -19.31
N PRO A 170 3.10 -14.32 -19.31
CA PRO A 170 3.15 -15.55 -18.51
C PRO A 170 4.12 -16.59 -19.09
N ASP A 171 4.63 -17.43 -18.20
CA ASP A 171 5.37 -18.64 -18.53
C ASP A 171 4.44 -19.86 -18.49
N LEU A 172 4.04 -20.38 -19.66
CA LEU A 172 3.09 -21.49 -19.77
C LEU A 172 3.66 -22.67 -20.57
N PRO A 173 3.18 -23.90 -20.34
CA PRO A 173 3.39 -25.01 -21.27
C PRO A 173 2.85 -24.69 -22.67
N SER A 174 3.51 -25.24 -23.70
CA SER A 174 3.18 -24.90 -25.11
C SER A 174 1.80 -25.39 -25.57
N ASP A 175 1.29 -26.44 -24.94
CA ASP A 175 0.02 -27.12 -25.23
C ASP A 175 -1.18 -26.53 -24.48
N VAL A 176 -0.94 -25.67 -23.49
CA VAL A 176 -2.00 -24.99 -22.73
C VAL A 176 -2.63 -23.90 -23.61
N GLN A 177 -3.94 -23.97 -23.77
CA GLN A 177 -4.73 -22.92 -24.42
C GLN A 177 -4.87 -21.71 -23.51
N TRP A 178 -4.89 -20.49 -24.07
CA TRP A 178 -5.11 -19.28 -23.28
C TRP A 178 -6.49 -19.33 -22.60
N PRO A 179 -6.62 -18.96 -21.31
CA PRO A 179 -7.91 -19.05 -20.64
C PRO A 179 -8.85 -17.96 -21.14
N THR A 180 -10.12 -18.32 -21.38
CA THR A 180 -11.14 -17.42 -21.93
C THR A 180 -12.41 -17.47 -21.09
N PHE A 181 -13.16 -16.37 -21.09
CA PHE A 181 -14.53 -16.29 -20.58
C PHE A 181 -15.41 -15.67 -21.65
N GLU A 182 -16.50 -16.35 -22.03
CA GLU A 182 -17.38 -15.98 -23.15
C GLU A 182 -16.60 -15.60 -24.43
N ASP A 183 -15.63 -16.45 -24.81
CA ASP A 183 -14.73 -16.28 -25.96
C ASP A 183 -13.76 -15.07 -25.89
N LYS A 184 -13.82 -14.24 -24.84
CA LYS A 184 -12.85 -13.17 -24.57
C LYS A 184 -11.66 -13.71 -23.75
N PRO A 185 -10.40 -13.47 -24.14
CA PRO A 185 -9.23 -13.88 -23.37
C PRO A 185 -9.19 -13.22 -21.99
N LEU A 186 -8.85 -13.97 -20.94
CA LEU A 186 -8.63 -13.40 -19.60
C LEU A 186 -7.27 -12.70 -19.53
N ALA A 187 -7.19 -11.62 -18.75
CA ALA A 187 -5.96 -10.86 -18.58
C ALA A 187 -5.00 -11.61 -17.65
N PHE A 188 -3.71 -11.64 -17.98
CA PHE A 188 -2.68 -12.17 -17.09
C PHE A 188 -2.33 -11.12 -16.03
N LEU A 189 -2.41 -11.49 -14.76
CA LEU A 189 -2.17 -10.56 -13.65
C LEU A 189 -0.83 -10.80 -12.95
N GLY A 190 -0.31 -12.03 -12.97
CA GLY A 190 0.95 -12.35 -12.34
C GLY A 190 1.19 -13.84 -12.20
N GLN A 191 2.42 -14.19 -11.84
CA GLN A 191 2.82 -15.55 -11.55
C GLN A 191 3.73 -15.62 -10.31
N PHE A 192 3.65 -16.72 -9.58
CA PHE A 192 4.37 -16.92 -8.33
C PHE A 192 5.05 -18.28 -8.32
N ASN A 193 6.37 -18.28 -8.29
CA ASN A 193 7.16 -19.47 -8.05
C ASN A 193 7.07 -19.84 -6.58
N LEU A 194 6.42 -20.96 -6.28
CA LEU A 194 6.14 -21.36 -4.91
C LEU A 194 7.39 -21.67 -4.08
N LYS A 195 8.54 -21.88 -4.71
CA LYS A 195 9.83 -22.01 -4.00
C LYS A 195 10.38 -20.69 -3.47
N GLU A 196 9.94 -19.57 -4.03
CA GLU A 196 10.31 -18.22 -3.57
C GLU A 196 9.46 -17.80 -2.36
N MET A 197 8.44 -18.60 -2.02
CA MET A 197 7.52 -18.37 -0.91
C MET A 197 7.72 -19.45 0.18
N PRO A 198 7.49 -19.14 1.47
CA PRO A 198 7.49 -20.13 2.53
C PRO A 198 6.38 -21.15 2.33
N PRO A 199 6.64 -22.40 2.77
CA PRO A 199 5.62 -23.43 2.71
C PRO A 199 4.41 -23.03 3.57
N ASN A 200 3.21 -23.37 3.08
CA ASN A 200 1.93 -23.16 3.77
C ASN A 200 1.61 -21.68 4.06
N ILE A 201 2.06 -20.74 3.21
CA ILE A 201 1.63 -19.33 3.32
C ILE A 201 0.11 -19.17 3.19
N VAL A 202 -0.50 -20.01 2.35
CA VAL A 202 -1.94 -20.22 2.24
C VAL A 202 -2.19 -21.71 2.45
N GLU A 203 -3.15 -22.07 3.29
CA GLU A 203 -3.40 -23.47 3.64
C GLU A 203 -3.86 -24.27 2.41
N GLY A 204 -3.17 -25.37 2.11
CA GLY A 204 -3.47 -26.22 0.96
C GLY A 204 -2.73 -25.85 -0.33
N LEU A 205 -2.01 -24.72 -0.36
CA LEU A 205 -1.19 -24.35 -1.50
C LEU A 205 0.00 -25.32 -1.63
N PRO A 206 0.37 -25.76 -2.85
CA PRO A 206 1.59 -26.53 -3.06
C PRO A 206 2.84 -25.76 -2.60
N VAL A 207 3.92 -26.49 -2.31
CA VAL A 207 5.20 -25.89 -1.88
C VAL A 207 6.19 -25.70 -3.03
N THR A 208 5.87 -26.20 -4.23
CA THR A 208 6.68 -26.06 -5.45
C THR A 208 5.78 -25.89 -6.68
N GLY A 209 6.38 -25.46 -7.78
CA GLY A 209 5.69 -25.19 -9.03
C GLY A 209 5.39 -23.70 -9.21
N LEU A 210 4.78 -23.37 -10.35
CA LEU A 210 4.44 -22.01 -10.74
C LEU A 210 2.92 -21.83 -10.66
N LEU A 211 2.48 -20.84 -9.89
CA LEU A 211 1.12 -20.36 -9.95
C LEU A 211 1.00 -19.27 -11.00
N CYS A 212 -0.03 -19.31 -11.84
CA CYS A 212 -0.34 -18.25 -12.81
C CYS A 212 -1.78 -17.78 -12.61
N CYS A 213 -1.96 -16.48 -12.45
CA CYS A 213 -3.26 -15.85 -12.21
C CYS A 213 -3.75 -15.14 -13.47
N PHE A 214 -4.93 -15.52 -13.93
CA PHE A 214 -5.66 -14.86 -15.00
C PHE A 214 -7.03 -14.42 -14.51
N SER A 215 -7.50 -13.24 -14.92
CA SER A 215 -8.80 -12.76 -14.50
C SER A 215 -9.50 -11.85 -15.51
N ALA A 216 -10.83 -11.88 -15.47
CA ALA A 216 -11.68 -10.90 -16.14
C ALA A 216 -11.64 -9.52 -15.44
N TRP A 217 -11.22 -9.45 -14.17
CA TRP A 217 -10.99 -8.18 -13.46
C TRP A 217 -9.86 -7.34 -14.07
N GLY A 218 -8.96 -7.96 -14.84
CA GLY A 218 -7.92 -7.24 -15.59
C GLY A 218 -8.39 -6.71 -16.94
N TRP A 219 -9.66 -6.86 -17.30
CA TRP A 219 -10.22 -6.20 -18.49
C TRP A 219 -10.42 -4.72 -18.20
N GLN A 220 -9.86 -3.86 -19.06
CA GLN A 220 -9.99 -2.41 -18.97
C GLN A 220 -10.19 -1.83 -20.36
N GLU A 221 -11.14 -0.91 -20.52
CA GLU A 221 -11.40 -0.24 -21.80
C GLU A 221 -10.24 0.69 -22.22
N TYR A 222 -9.53 1.25 -21.23
CA TYR A 222 -8.35 2.10 -21.40
C TYR A 222 -7.43 1.92 -20.18
N GLU A 223 -6.13 2.20 -20.35
CA GLU A 223 -5.16 2.19 -19.26
C GLU A 223 -5.60 3.17 -18.17
N GLY A 224 -5.67 2.73 -16.91
CA GLY A 224 -6.15 3.59 -15.83
C GLY A 224 -7.66 3.52 -15.58
N GLY A 225 -8.41 2.77 -16.39
CA GLY A 225 -9.86 2.66 -16.27
C GLY A 225 -10.32 1.72 -15.17
N TYR A 226 -11.59 1.86 -14.77
CA TYR A 226 -12.28 0.88 -13.93
C TYR A 226 -12.27 -0.51 -14.61
N PRO A 227 -12.19 -1.60 -13.83
CA PRO A 227 -12.39 -2.94 -14.36
C PRO A 227 -13.69 -3.05 -15.18
N ASP A 228 -13.55 -3.37 -16.47
CA ASP A 228 -14.65 -3.67 -17.39
C ASP A 228 -14.98 -5.17 -17.31
N HIS A 229 -15.45 -5.58 -16.13
CA HIS A 229 -15.76 -6.98 -15.84
C HIS A 229 -17.11 -7.38 -16.48
N PRO A 230 -17.36 -8.68 -16.73
CA PRO A 230 -18.62 -9.12 -17.33
C PRO A 230 -19.86 -8.76 -16.49
N ASP A 231 -21.02 -8.55 -17.14
CA ASP A 231 -22.32 -8.43 -16.44
C ASP A 231 -22.79 -9.79 -15.88
N LYS A 232 -22.49 -10.88 -16.60
CA LYS A 232 -22.97 -12.22 -16.26
C LYS A 232 -22.07 -12.90 -15.26
N GLY A 233 -22.69 -13.41 -14.20
CA GLY A 233 -22.01 -14.27 -13.24
C GLY A 233 -21.26 -13.52 -12.15
N TYR A 234 -21.48 -12.21 -11.96
CA TYR A 234 -20.82 -11.41 -10.92
C TYR A 234 -20.85 -12.07 -9.52
N ASN A 235 -21.98 -12.66 -9.13
CA ASN A 235 -22.13 -13.30 -7.82
C ASN A 235 -21.32 -14.60 -7.65
N THR A 236 -21.11 -15.36 -8.73
CA THR A 236 -20.42 -16.67 -8.67
C THR A 236 -19.00 -16.64 -9.21
N GLN A 237 -18.73 -15.72 -10.14
CA GLN A 237 -17.48 -15.52 -10.87
C GLN A 237 -16.93 -16.81 -11.50
N ALA A 238 -17.82 -17.76 -11.82
CA ALA A 238 -17.44 -19.03 -12.38
C ALA A 238 -16.76 -18.82 -13.74
N GLY A 239 -15.46 -19.14 -13.82
CA GLY A 239 -14.65 -18.96 -15.01
C GLY A 239 -14.09 -17.54 -15.21
N TRP A 240 -14.35 -16.60 -14.30
CA TRP A 240 -13.75 -15.26 -14.36
C TRP A 240 -12.30 -15.28 -13.91
N ASN A 241 -11.99 -16.06 -12.88
CA ASN A 241 -10.69 -16.12 -12.24
C ASN A 241 -10.11 -17.51 -12.44
N ILE A 242 -8.98 -17.59 -13.11
CA ILE A 242 -8.28 -18.83 -13.38
C ILE A 242 -6.92 -18.78 -12.70
N LEU A 243 -6.76 -19.62 -11.68
CA LEU A 243 -5.47 -19.91 -11.09
C LEU A 243 -5.00 -21.25 -11.62
N TRP A 244 -3.88 -21.25 -12.31
CA TRP A 244 -3.21 -22.48 -12.74
C TRP A 244 -2.02 -22.77 -11.88
N HIS A 245 -1.83 -24.05 -11.58
CA HIS A 245 -0.64 -24.59 -10.95
C HIS A 245 0.08 -25.50 -11.93
N PHE A 246 1.31 -25.15 -12.26
CA PHE A 246 2.20 -25.99 -13.06
C PHE A 246 3.26 -26.62 -12.16
N PRO A 247 3.38 -27.96 -12.12
CA PRO A 247 4.43 -28.64 -11.37
C PRO A 247 5.83 -28.16 -11.76
N GLU A 248 6.79 -28.25 -10.84
CA GLU A 248 8.16 -27.74 -11.03
C GLU A 248 8.87 -28.28 -12.29
N ASN A 249 8.58 -29.52 -12.69
CA ASN A 249 9.18 -30.16 -13.86
C ASN A 249 8.46 -29.83 -15.19
N SER A 250 7.51 -28.89 -15.17
CA SER A 250 6.82 -28.45 -16.39
C SER A 250 7.79 -27.73 -17.31
N THR A 251 7.69 -28.00 -18.61
CA THR A 251 8.42 -27.21 -19.62
C THR A 251 7.65 -25.94 -19.93
N LEU A 252 8.12 -24.83 -19.39
CA LEU A 252 7.49 -23.52 -19.53
C LEU A 252 8.18 -22.70 -20.62
N ASN A 253 7.40 -21.89 -21.32
CA ASN A 253 7.91 -20.93 -22.29
C ASN A 253 7.15 -19.62 -22.10
N LYS A 254 7.84 -18.50 -22.31
CA LYS A 254 7.19 -17.20 -22.40
C LYS A 254 6.08 -17.26 -23.46
N ARG A 255 4.88 -16.82 -23.10
CA ARG A 255 3.74 -16.70 -24.00
C ARG A 255 3.38 -15.24 -24.18
N GLU A 256 3.34 -14.79 -25.43
CA GLU A 256 2.89 -13.44 -25.76
C GLU A 256 1.39 -13.28 -25.47
N ILE A 257 1.02 -12.09 -24.99
CA ILE A 257 -0.37 -11.72 -24.70
C ILE A 257 -1.17 -11.73 -26.02
N PRO A 258 -2.31 -12.44 -26.11
CA PRO A 258 -3.12 -12.45 -27.32
C PRO A 258 -3.81 -11.10 -27.55
N ASN A 259 -4.23 -10.85 -28.79
CA ASN A 259 -5.05 -9.67 -29.10
C ASN A 259 -6.40 -9.72 -28.37
N GLY A 260 -6.93 -8.55 -28.01
CA GLY A 260 -8.27 -8.42 -27.41
C GLY A 260 -8.31 -8.54 -25.88
N VAL A 261 -7.16 -8.47 -25.22
CA VAL A 261 -7.05 -8.39 -23.76
C VAL A 261 -5.91 -7.46 -23.35
N ASN A 262 -6.02 -6.85 -22.17
CA ASN A 262 -5.00 -5.97 -21.61
C ASN A 262 -3.73 -6.76 -21.28
N GLY A 263 -2.59 -6.19 -21.63
CA GLY A 263 -1.27 -6.61 -21.17
C GLY A 263 -0.67 -5.52 -20.29
N PHE A 264 -0.26 -5.88 -19.08
CA PHE A 264 0.37 -4.98 -18.13
C PHE A 264 1.89 -5.08 -18.23
N SER A 265 2.62 -4.03 -17.87
CA SER A 265 4.09 -4.13 -17.82
C SER A 265 4.51 -5.11 -16.72
N GLY A 266 5.60 -5.83 -16.91
CA GLY A 266 6.07 -6.80 -15.93
C GLY A 266 6.94 -6.14 -14.86
N LEU A 267 6.69 -6.50 -13.60
CA LEU A 267 7.51 -6.08 -12.47
C LEU A 267 8.04 -7.31 -11.74
N SER A 268 9.35 -7.29 -11.45
CA SER A 268 9.97 -8.22 -10.53
C SER A 268 9.39 -8.00 -9.13
N ILE A 269 9.28 -9.08 -8.36
CA ILE A 269 8.83 -8.98 -6.96
C ILE A 269 9.96 -9.33 -5.98
N GLN A 270 9.98 -8.61 -4.87
CA GLN A 270 10.82 -8.86 -3.71
C GLN A 270 9.91 -9.18 -2.52
N PRO A 271 9.70 -10.47 -2.20
CA PRO A 271 8.80 -10.88 -1.14
C PRO A 271 9.37 -10.54 0.25
N GLU A 272 8.61 -9.84 1.07
CA GLU A 272 8.93 -9.56 2.48
C GLU A 272 7.88 -10.15 3.42
N ILE A 273 8.33 -10.88 4.45
CA ILE A 273 7.44 -11.44 5.47
C ILE A 273 6.97 -10.31 6.38
N ILE A 274 5.65 -10.17 6.50
CA ILE A 274 5.01 -9.25 7.45
C ILE A 274 4.04 -10.00 8.36
N LEU A 275 3.72 -9.42 9.51
CA LEU A 275 2.59 -9.86 10.33
C LEU A 275 1.28 -9.23 9.82
N SER A 276 0.24 -10.03 9.68
CA SER A 276 -1.08 -9.62 9.20
C SER A 276 -2.15 -9.89 10.27
N LEU A 277 -3.05 -8.93 10.43
CA LEU A 277 -4.20 -8.95 11.33
C LEU A 277 -5.45 -8.53 10.54
N PRO A 278 -6.65 -9.01 10.92
CA PRO A 278 -7.88 -8.60 10.25
C PRO A 278 -8.14 -7.11 10.49
N ASN A 279 -8.53 -6.39 9.44
CA ASN A 279 -8.89 -4.96 9.52
C ASN A 279 -10.40 -4.71 9.52
N ASN A 280 -11.23 -5.76 9.65
CA ASN A 280 -12.67 -5.61 9.65
C ASN A 280 -13.32 -6.42 10.79
N ILE A 281 -14.23 -5.78 11.51
CA ILE A 281 -14.98 -6.34 12.65
C ILE A 281 -15.80 -7.59 12.29
N ARG A 282 -16.23 -7.71 11.02
CA ARG A 282 -17.05 -8.83 10.54
C ARG A 282 -16.23 -10.08 10.21
N ASP A 283 -14.90 -10.00 10.21
CA ASP A 283 -14.03 -11.15 9.95
C ASP A 283 -14.33 -12.28 10.95
N PRO A 284 -14.63 -13.51 10.48
CA PRO A 284 -14.95 -14.65 11.36
C PRO A 284 -13.85 -14.97 12.39
N HIS A 285 -12.59 -14.69 12.06
CA HIS A 285 -11.47 -14.92 12.97
C HIS A 285 -11.51 -13.95 14.15
N LEU A 286 -11.95 -12.70 13.94
CA LEU A 286 -12.05 -11.66 14.97
C LEU A 286 -13.40 -11.69 15.70
N SER A 287 -14.51 -11.74 14.95
CA SER A 287 -15.88 -11.63 15.50
C SER A 287 -16.21 -12.72 16.53
N LYS A 288 -15.60 -13.91 16.43
CA LYS A 288 -15.79 -15.02 17.39
C LYS A 288 -15.42 -14.67 18.84
N TYR A 289 -14.60 -13.63 19.06
CA TYR A 289 -14.19 -13.20 20.40
C TYR A 289 -15.23 -12.28 21.09
N ASN A 290 -16.27 -11.83 20.39
CA ASN A 290 -17.38 -11.03 20.94
C ASN A 290 -16.90 -9.82 21.77
N LEU A 291 -15.93 -9.07 21.23
CA LEU A 291 -15.34 -7.92 21.88
C LEU A 291 -16.32 -6.75 21.99
N SER A 292 -16.07 -5.83 22.93
CA SER A 292 -16.82 -4.57 23.00
C SER A 292 -16.47 -3.63 21.83
N GLU A 293 -17.37 -2.75 21.44
CA GLU A 293 -17.14 -1.75 20.37
C GLU A 293 -15.87 -0.92 20.63
N ASN A 294 -15.65 -0.46 21.87
CA ASN A 294 -14.46 0.31 22.24
C ASN A 294 -13.16 -0.50 22.08
N THR A 295 -13.18 -1.79 22.42
CA THR A 295 -12.02 -2.68 22.22
C THR A 295 -11.77 -2.91 20.73
N LEU A 296 -12.81 -3.04 19.92
CA LEU A 296 -12.71 -3.22 18.48
C LEU A 296 -12.13 -1.98 17.79
N GLU A 297 -12.59 -0.78 18.17
CA GLU A 297 -12.01 0.48 17.68
C GLU A 297 -10.53 0.61 18.05
N THR A 298 -10.19 0.23 19.29
CA THR A 298 -8.79 0.27 19.76
C THR A 298 -7.91 -0.76 19.02
N PHE A 299 -8.43 -1.96 18.78
CA PHE A 299 -7.77 -2.98 17.98
C PHE A 299 -7.56 -2.54 16.53
N ASP A 300 -8.57 -1.90 15.93
CA ASP A 300 -8.49 -1.38 14.56
C ASP A 300 -7.39 -0.32 14.41
N ARG A 301 -7.32 0.63 15.35
CA ARG A 301 -6.25 1.63 15.40
C ARG A 301 -4.87 1.00 15.56
N MET A 302 -4.76 -0.03 16.41
CA MET A 302 -3.51 -0.77 16.62
C MET A 302 -3.06 -1.53 15.37
N GLN A 303 -3.94 -2.29 14.71
CA GLN A 303 -3.59 -3.01 13.48
C GLN A 303 -3.23 -2.04 12.35
N SER A 304 -3.96 -0.92 12.25
CA SER A 304 -3.69 0.13 11.27
C SER A 304 -2.31 0.77 11.51
N SER A 305 -1.93 0.97 12.77
CA SER A 305 -0.58 1.45 13.16
C SER A 305 0.53 0.46 12.81
N LEU A 306 0.29 -0.84 13.02
CA LEU A 306 1.25 -1.89 12.63
C LEU A 306 1.47 -1.86 11.11
N ARG A 307 0.38 -1.85 10.34
CA ARG A 307 0.41 -1.75 8.88
C ARG A 307 1.15 -0.50 8.43
N ARG A 308 0.87 0.64 9.07
CA ARG A 308 1.54 1.92 8.78
C ARG A 308 3.07 1.83 8.94
N LEU A 309 3.54 1.19 10.01
CA LEU A 309 4.97 0.98 10.26
C LEU A 309 5.60 -0.04 9.30
N GLN A 310 4.85 -1.04 8.85
CA GLN A 310 5.32 -2.00 7.84
C GLN A 310 5.43 -1.34 6.46
N MET A 311 4.42 -0.58 6.05
CA MET A 311 4.38 0.11 4.76
C MET A 311 5.41 1.23 4.68
N SER A 312 5.71 1.93 5.78
CA SER A 312 6.73 2.98 5.76
C SER A 312 8.13 2.48 5.48
N ARG A 313 8.43 1.19 5.74
CA ARG A 313 9.70 0.56 5.33
C ARG A 313 9.77 0.31 3.83
N TYR A 314 8.61 0.20 3.18
CA TYR A 314 8.53 0.01 1.74
C TYR A 314 8.52 1.35 1.00
N PHE A 315 7.59 2.23 1.36
CA PHE A 315 7.40 3.51 0.67
C PHE A 315 8.31 4.63 1.16
N GLY A 316 8.93 4.48 2.35
CA GLY A 316 9.83 5.46 2.93
C GLY A 316 9.14 6.59 3.71
N PHE A 317 7.81 6.54 3.88
CA PHE A 317 7.02 7.54 4.59
C PHE A 317 5.89 6.89 5.40
N LEU A 318 5.44 7.55 6.48
CA LEU A 318 4.46 6.99 7.43
C LEU A 318 3.01 7.25 7.03
N GLU A 319 2.73 8.13 6.09
CA GLU A 319 1.37 8.25 5.59
C GLU A 319 0.99 7.00 4.76
N VAL A 320 -0.17 6.39 5.06
CA VAL A 320 -0.67 5.23 4.30
C VAL A 320 -1.99 5.58 3.66
N GLY A 321 -2.15 5.05 2.45
CA GLY A 321 -3.25 5.30 1.52
C GLY A 321 -3.01 4.58 0.20
N TYR A 322 -1.74 4.26 -0.11
CA TYR A 322 -1.39 3.52 -1.32
C TYR A 322 -1.77 2.04 -1.25
N SER A 323 -2.32 1.58 -2.35
CA SER A 323 -2.47 0.17 -2.68
C SER A 323 -1.15 -0.59 -2.62
N HIS A 324 -1.23 -1.89 -2.36
CA HIS A 324 -0.05 -2.75 -2.32
C HIS A 324 -0.41 -4.22 -2.53
N HIS A 325 0.60 -5.02 -2.84
CA HIS A 325 0.42 -6.41 -3.20
C HIS A 325 0.68 -7.33 -2.01
N LEU A 326 -0.27 -8.23 -1.71
CA LEU A 326 -0.14 -9.22 -0.64
C LEU A 326 -0.31 -10.64 -1.17
N LEU A 327 0.40 -11.61 -0.58
CA LEU A 327 0.15 -13.04 -0.74
C LEU A 327 -0.08 -13.67 0.65
N GLY A 328 -1.24 -14.30 0.83
CA GLY A 328 -1.70 -14.84 2.10
C GLY A 328 -1.98 -13.78 3.18
N GLY A 329 -2.26 -14.22 4.41
CA GLY A 329 -2.64 -13.35 5.52
C GLY A 329 -4.12 -13.01 5.54
N TYR A 330 -4.45 -11.81 6.02
CA TYR A 330 -5.79 -11.24 5.95
C TYR A 330 -5.90 -10.22 4.82
N PRO A 331 -7.04 -10.18 4.12
CA PRO A 331 -7.33 -9.10 3.18
C PRO A 331 -7.42 -7.76 3.90
N LEU A 332 -7.04 -6.71 3.20
CA LEU A 332 -7.22 -5.34 3.64
C LEU A 332 -8.41 -4.75 2.91
N PHE A 333 -9.56 -4.73 3.58
CA PHE A 333 -10.76 -4.14 3.02
C PHE A 333 -10.65 -2.61 3.05
N GLN A 334 -11.03 -1.97 1.94
CA GLN A 334 -11.15 -0.51 1.83
C GLN A 334 -12.60 -0.06 2.02
N GLN A 335 -13.56 -0.93 1.65
CA GLN A 335 -14.99 -0.66 1.68
C GLN A 335 -15.70 -1.66 2.61
N GLU A 336 -16.69 -2.39 2.10
CA GLU A 336 -17.49 -3.32 2.87
C GLU A 336 -16.83 -4.70 3.01
N PHE A 337 -17.16 -5.41 4.08
CA PHE A 337 -16.79 -6.82 4.23
C PHE A 337 -17.70 -7.70 3.35
N PRO A 338 -17.15 -8.48 2.40
CA PRO A 338 -17.97 -9.31 1.52
C PRO A 338 -18.70 -10.44 2.27
N GLU A 339 -19.99 -10.62 1.99
CA GLU A 339 -20.81 -11.67 2.62
C GLU A 339 -20.29 -13.08 2.32
N GLN A 340 -19.64 -13.27 1.18
CA GLN A 340 -19.01 -14.52 0.75
C GLN A 340 -17.89 -14.98 1.68
N LEU A 341 -17.36 -14.11 2.54
CA LEU A 341 -16.30 -14.45 3.50
C LEU A 341 -16.85 -14.75 4.91
N GLN A 342 -18.15 -14.53 5.15
CA GLN A 342 -18.74 -14.60 6.48
C GLN A 342 -18.76 -16.02 7.07
N ASP A 343 -18.77 -17.06 6.23
CA ASP A 343 -18.75 -18.47 6.66
C ASP A 343 -17.35 -18.96 7.06
N GLY A 344 -16.30 -18.17 6.79
CA GLY A 344 -14.91 -18.50 7.10
C GLY A 344 -14.31 -19.63 6.27
N SER A 345 -14.97 -20.07 5.19
CA SER A 345 -14.47 -21.15 4.32
C SER A 345 -13.37 -20.70 3.35
N ARG A 346 -13.29 -19.39 3.09
CA ARG A 346 -12.39 -18.78 2.13
C ARG A 346 -11.24 -18.06 2.82
N GLU A 347 -10.05 -18.18 2.26
CA GLU A 347 -8.87 -17.41 2.67
C GLU A 347 -8.36 -16.54 1.53
N LEU A 348 -7.66 -15.46 1.89
CA LEU A 348 -6.95 -14.63 0.92
C LEU A 348 -5.85 -15.47 0.27
N LEU A 349 -5.90 -15.60 -1.04
CA LEU A 349 -4.78 -16.09 -1.83
C LEU A 349 -3.79 -14.97 -2.03
N TRP A 350 -4.22 -13.90 -2.70
CA TRP A 350 -3.41 -12.71 -2.95
C TRP A 350 -4.29 -11.48 -3.17
N GLN A 351 -3.77 -10.31 -2.84
CA GLN A 351 -4.38 -9.01 -3.07
C GLN A 351 -3.47 -8.23 -4.01
N LEU A 352 -4.02 -7.76 -5.13
CA LEU A 352 -3.33 -7.06 -6.19
C LEU A 352 -3.72 -5.59 -6.13
N GLY A 353 -2.80 -4.75 -5.70
CA GLY A 353 -3.03 -3.31 -5.61
C GLY A 353 -2.82 -2.58 -6.92
N SER A 354 -3.29 -1.34 -6.98
CA SER A 354 -2.92 -0.42 -8.05
C SER A 354 -1.41 -0.13 -7.95
N ASP A 355 -0.72 -0.07 -9.08
CA ASP A 355 0.73 0.09 -9.16
C ASP A 355 1.12 0.83 -10.44
N ASP A 356 1.60 2.06 -10.29
CA ASP A 356 2.07 2.89 -11.40
C ASP A 356 3.19 2.22 -12.21
N GLY A 357 3.99 1.36 -11.57
CA GLY A 357 5.12 0.69 -12.20
C GLY A 357 4.70 -0.28 -13.32
N ASN A 358 3.48 -0.83 -13.27
CA ASN A 358 2.97 -1.75 -14.28
C ASN A 358 1.71 -1.27 -15.01
N SER A 359 1.28 -0.05 -14.73
CA SER A 359 0.04 0.53 -15.25
C SER A 359 -1.20 -0.29 -14.87
N MET A 360 -1.17 -0.94 -13.71
CA MET A 360 -2.36 -1.55 -13.10
C MET A 360 -3.05 -0.51 -12.25
N TYR A 361 -4.30 -0.22 -12.61
CA TYR A 361 -5.13 0.75 -11.92
C TYR A 361 -6.49 0.13 -11.65
N TRP A 362 -6.87 0.04 -10.38
CA TRP A 362 -8.12 -0.57 -9.95
C TRP A 362 -9.01 0.51 -9.37
N ALA A 363 -9.85 1.11 -10.22
CA ALA A 363 -10.72 2.22 -9.80
C ALA A 363 -9.90 3.39 -9.21
N ASP A 364 -10.28 3.93 -8.05
CA ASP A 364 -9.61 5.05 -7.39
C ASP A 364 -8.52 4.55 -6.42
N ASP A 365 -7.38 4.14 -6.97
CA ASP A 365 -6.23 3.56 -6.24
C ASP A 365 -6.63 2.39 -5.32
N GLY A 366 -7.47 1.49 -5.84
CA GLY A 366 -7.97 0.32 -5.14
C GLY A 366 -7.12 -0.94 -5.32
N ASP A 367 -7.63 -2.06 -4.80
CA ASP A 367 -7.05 -3.39 -4.93
C ASP A 367 -8.10 -4.42 -5.38
N ILE A 368 -7.64 -5.49 -6.04
CA ILE A 368 -8.41 -6.71 -6.25
C ILE A 368 -7.93 -7.81 -5.30
N ALA A 369 -8.79 -8.26 -4.40
CA ALA A 369 -8.49 -9.38 -3.50
C ALA A 369 -9.04 -10.69 -4.05
N PHE A 370 -8.18 -11.70 -4.21
CA PHE A 370 -8.53 -13.02 -4.69
C PHE A 370 -8.56 -14.02 -3.54
N TYR A 371 -9.62 -14.80 -3.46
CA TYR A 371 -9.93 -15.73 -2.39
C TYR A 371 -10.09 -17.15 -2.90
N VAL A 372 -9.67 -18.11 -2.09
CA VAL A 372 -9.73 -19.54 -2.38
C VAL A 372 -10.45 -20.27 -1.25
N ASP A 373 -11.26 -21.27 -1.61
CA ASP A 373 -11.77 -22.24 -0.65
C ASP A 373 -10.64 -23.20 -0.25
N VAL A 374 -10.35 -23.27 1.04
CA VAL A 374 -9.23 -24.05 1.59
C VAL A 374 -9.38 -25.54 1.31
N GLU A 375 -10.60 -26.06 1.35
CA GLU A 375 -10.88 -27.48 1.12
C GLU A 375 -10.82 -27.87 -0.35
N ASP A 376 -11.11 -26.94 -1.27
CA ASP A 376 -10.86 -27.11 -2.69
C ASP A 376 -9.36 -27.05 -3.00
N LEU A 377 -8.62 -26.12 -2.39
CA LEU A 377 -7.18 -25.99 -2.59
C LEU A 377 -6.41 -27.24 -2.11
N LYS A 378 -6.77 -27.78 -0.93
CA LYS A 378 -6.24 -29.06 -0.42
C LYS A 378 -6.47 -30.24 -1.37
N LYS A 379 -7.52 -30.18 -2.21
CA LYS A 379 -7.85 -31.19 -3.23
C LYS A 379 -7.21 -30.90 -4.59
N GLY A 380 -6.38 -29.86 -4.69
CA GLY A 380 -5.73 -29.43 -5.93
C GLY A 380 -6.68 -28.78 -6.93
N LYS A 381 -7.81 -28.23 -6.48
CA LYS A 381 -8.76 -27.51 -7.33
C LYS A 381 -8.46 -26.02 -7.32
N PHE A 382 -7.70 -25.57 -8.31
CA PHE A 382 -7.28 -24.18 -8.43
C PHE A 382 -8.28 -23.30 -9.22
N SER A 383 -9.35 -23.86 -9.78
CA SER A 383 -10.32 -23.09 -10.59
C SER A 383 -11.45 -22.42 -9.79
N SER A 384 -11.56 -22.69 -8.48
CA SER A 384 -12.62 -22.14 -7.62
C SER A 384 -12.16 -20.84 -6.94
N VAL A 385 -11.71 -19.86 -7.73
CA VAL A 385 -11.23 -18.56 -7.21
C VAL A 385 -12.33 -17.51 -7.34
N TRP A 386 -12.63 -16.84 -6.24
CA TRP A 386 -13.53 -15.69 -6.20
C TRP A 386 -12.71 -14.43 -5.91
N ALA A 387 -13.09 -13.28 -6.46
CA ALA A 387 -12.35 -12.05 -6.23
C ALA A 387 -13.28 -10.85 -6.06
N GLU A 388 -12.82 -9.82 -5.36
CA GLU A 388 -13.53 -8.57 -5.18
C GLU A 388 -12.58 -7.41 -5.41
N CYS A 389 -13.02 -6.41 -6.17
CA CYS A 389 -12.32 -5.14 -6.30
C CYS A 389 -12.89 -4.14 -5.30
N GLN A 390 -12.03 -3.46 -4.56
CA GLN A 390 -12.43 -2.37 -3.65
C GLN A 390 -11.50 -1.17 -3.84
N CYS A 391 -12.04 0.05 -3.70
CA CYS A 391 -11.27 1.29 -3.78
C CYS A 391 -11.74 2.32 -2.74
N GLY A 392 -10.93 3.35 -2.53
CA GLY A 392 -11.16 4.43 -1.56
C GLY A 392 -12.28 5.39 -1.92
#